data_AF-A0A951JMR4-F1
#
_entry.id   AF-A0A951JMR4-F1
#
_cell.length_a   1.000
_cell.length_b   1.000
_cell.length_c   1.000
_cell.angle_alpha   90.00
_cell.angle_beta   90.00
_cell.angle_gamma   90.00
#
_symmetry.space_group_name_H-M   'P 1'
#
loop_
_entity.id
_entity.type
_entity.pdbx_description
1 polymer ?
#
loop_
_entity_poly.entity_id
_entity_poly.type
_entity_poly.pdbx_seq_one_letter_code
_entity_poly.pdbx_strand_id
1 'polypeptide(L)'
;MDETDRLNASAGGCGAPPEPQDRNRAPAGLTREYRSGHVSVLWFAERCIHAADCIRLLPQVFDPERRPWVDVDAADADAIARAVLACPTGALQLGPHPTGPREPVPEGTTVTTVRNGPDFVRGPAEVRDASGGLIREDTRMALCRCGKSAHMPFCDNAHRATRFRDPGAFPAPPAADS
;
A
#
# COMPACT_ATOMS: atom_id res chain seq x y z
N MET A 1 -49.23 11.17 -29.04
CA MET A 1 -49.89 11.28 -27.72
C MET A 1 -50.48 9.91 -27.46
N ASP A 2 -49.87 9.07 -26.63
CA ASP A 2 -49.34 9.39 -25.29
C ASP A 2 -48.09 8.51 -25.06
N GLU A 3 -46.84 8.96 -24.88
CA GLU A 3 -46.20 10.07 -24.13
C GLU A 3 -46.18 9.95 -22.60
N THR A 4 -46.26 8.73 -22.07
CA THR A 4 -46.15 8.49 -20.61
C THR A 4 -45.58 7.11 -20.27
N ASP A 5 -44.33 6.78 -20.66
CA ASP A 5 -43.49 5.87 -19.82
C ASP A 5 -42.00 5.79 -20.17
N ARG A 6 -41.40 6.91 -20.59
CA ARG A 6 -39.94 7.02 -20.68
C ARG A 6 -39.52 8.34 -20.10
N LEU A 7 -38.59 8.26 -19.14
CA LEU A 7 -37.93 9.34 -18.39
C LEU A 7 -38.59 9.65 -17.05
N ASN A 8 -38.34 8.76 -16.07
CA ASN A 8 -38.13 9.24 -14.72
C ASN A 8 -36.72 8.84 -14.27
N ALA A 9 -35.87 9.87 -14.21
CA ALA A 9 -34.52 9.81 -13.69
C ALA A 9 -34.58 9.51 -12.19
N SER A 10 -34.04 8.37 -11.77
CA SER A 10 -33.55 8.23 -10.40
C SER A 10 -32.05 8.48 -10.41
N ALA A 11 -31.70 9.64 -9.88
CA ALA A 11 -30.34 10.09 -9.64
C ALA A 11 -29.51 8.97 -9.01
N GLY A 12 -28.39 8.63 -9.66
CA GLY A 12 -27.27 7.99 -9.00
C GLY A 12 -26.83 8.90 -7.86
N GLY A 13 -27.22 8.55 -6.64
CA GLY A 13 -26.70 9.19 -5.45
C GLY A 13 -25.20 8.97 -5.42
N CYS A 14 -24.44 10.06 -5.41
CA CYS A 14 -23.06 10.03 -4.94
C CYS A 14 -23.10 9.36 -3.56
N GLY A 15 -22.54 8.16 -3.45
CA GLY A 15 -22.40 7.48 -2.17
C GLY A 15 -21.80 8.45 -1.18
N ALA A 16 -22.44 8.60 -0.02
CA ALA A 16 -21.90 9.43 1.05
C ALA A 16 -20.44 9.00 1.30
N PRO A 17 -19.52 9.96 1.55
CA PRO A 17 -18.17 9.61 1.97
C PRO A 17 -18.26 8.65 3.16
N PRO A 18 -17.37 7.64 3.24
CA PRO A 18 -17.40 6.67 4.33
C PRO A 18 -17.44 7.42 5.67
N GLU A 19 -18.32 6.98 6.58
CA GLU A 19 -18.43 7.58 7.90
C GLU A 19 -17.03 7.70 8.54
N PRO A 20 -16.73 8.80 9.24
CA PRO A 20 -15.44 8.98 9.88
C PRO A 20 -15.17 7.79 10.79
N GLN A 21 -14.18 6.98 10.39
CA GLN A 21 -13.83 5.75 11.08
C GLN A 21 -13.61 6.05 12.57
N ASP A 22 -14.20 5.21 13.45
CA ASP A 22 -13.99 5.29 14.89
C ASP A 22 -12.49 5.44 15.18
N ARG A 23 -12.11 6.61 15.74
CA ARG A 23 -10.72 6.97 16.03
C ARG A 23 -10.05 6.02 17.02
N ASN A 24 -10.83 5.20 17.72
CA ASN A 24 -10.33 4.21 18.68
C ASN A 24 -10.20 2.79 18.08
N ARG A 25 -10.68 2.54 16.87
CA ARG A 25 -10.55 1.23 16.25
C ARG A 25 -9.20 1.10 15.57
N ALA A 26 -8.44 0.06 15.96
CA ALA A 26 -7.22 -0.30 15.26
C ALA A 26 -7.49 -0.52 13.75
N PRO A 27 -6.62 -0.03 12.85
CA PRO A 27 -6.76 -0.25 11.42
C PRO A 27 -6.90 -1.74 11.09
N ALA A 28 -7.78 -2.07 10.15
CA ALA A 28 -8.00 -3.46 9.75
C ALA A 28 -6.68 -4.11 9.27
N GLY A 29 -6.39 -5.31 9.79
CA GLY A 29 -5.18 -6.06 9.48
C GLY A 29 -3.90 -5.60 10.20
N LEU A 30 -3.99 -4.65 11.14
CA LEU A 30 -2.85 -4.24 11.96
C LEU A 30 -2.29 -5.43 12.74
N THR A 31 -1.01 -5.73 12.55
CA THR A 31 -0.32 -6.78 13.32
C THR A 31 0.19 -6.23 14.64
N ARG A 32 0.84 -5.06 14.61
CA ARG A 32 1.36 -4.41 15.82
C ARG A 32 1.55 -2.92 15.62
N GLU A 33 1.32 -2.17 16.69
CA GLU A 33 1.74 -0.78 16.80
C GLU A 33 2.96 -0.68 17.73
N TYR A 34 3.92 0.17 17.34
CA TYR A 34 5.07 0.57 18.14
C TYR A 34 4.98 2.07 18.37
N ARG A 35 4.94 2.50 19.64
CA ARG A 35 4.69 3.90 20.01
C ARG A 35 5.73 4.36 21.02
N SER A 36 6.25 5.55 20.80
CA SER A 36 7.10 6.31 21.73
C SER A 36 6.48 7.67 22.06
N GLY A 37 7.23 8.55 22.73
CA GLY A 37 6.82 9.94 22.98
C GLY A 37 6.87 10.86 21.76
N HIS A 38 7.39 10.39 20.61
CA HIS A 38 7.62 11.21 19.42
C HIS A 38 7.11 10.59 18.11
N VAL A 39 6.77 9.30 18.08
CA VAL A 39 6.25 8.65 16.87
C VAL A 39 5.36 7.44 17.19
N SER A 40 4.45 7.12 16.27
CA SER A 40 3.74 5.84 16.22
C SER A 40 4.01 5.18 14.86
N VAL A 41 4.38 3.90 14.88
CA VAL A 41 4.63 3.08 13.69
C VAL A 41 3.70 1.88 13.73
N LEU A 42 2.89 1.75 12.68
CA LEU A 42 1.99 0.63 12.45
C LEU A 42 2.67 -0.40 11.57
N TRP A 43 2.55 -1.68 11.92
CA TRP A 43 3.06 -2.79 11.15
C TRP A 43 1.96 -3.77 10.76
N PHE A 44 1.87 -4.04 9.45
CA PHE A 44 0.95 -4.99 8.83
C PHE A 44 1.77 -6.12 8.19
N ALA A 45 1.99 -7.21 8.93
CA ALA A 45 2.88 -8.30 8.52
C ALA A 45 2.48 -8.94 7.19
N GLU A 46 1.18 -9.13 6.95
CA GLU A 46 0.67 -9.72 5.70
C GLU A 46 0.95 -8.89 4.44
N ARG A 47 1.28 -7.60 4.60
CA ARG A 47 1.65 -6.70 3.49
C ARG A 47 3.15 -6.70 3.23
N CYS A 48 3.96 -7.25 4.13
CA CYS A 48 5.41 -7.20 4.02
C CYS A 48 5.92 -8.25 3.02
N ILE A 49 6.42 -7.78 1.87
CA ILE A 49 7.09 -8.65 0.89
C ILE A 49 8.61 -8.71 1.10
N HIS A 50 9.10 -8.26 2.26
CA HIS A 50 10.54 -8.22 2.57
C HIS A 50 11.36 -7.49 1.49
N ALA A 51 10.87 -6.33 1.04
CA ALA A 51 11.61 -5.44 0.13
C ALA A 51 12.91 -4.91 0.78
N ALA A 52 12.94 -4.90 2.12
CA ALA A 52 14.09 -4.58 2.97
C ALA A 52 14.53 -3.10 2.96
N ASP A 53 13.71 -2.18 2.45
CA ASP A 53 13.98 -0.74 2.54
C ASP A 53 14.15 -0.26 3.98
N CYS A 54 13.28 -0.69 4.90
CA CYS A 54 13.33 -0.29 6.31
C CYS A 54 14.63 -0.69 7.02
N ILE A 55 15.07 -1.94 6.85
CA ILE A 55 16.30 -2.45 7.49
C ILE A 55 17.55 -1.86 6.86
N ARG A 56 17.51 -1.51 5.56
CA ARG A 56 18.65 -0.86 4.88
C ARG A 56 18.78 0.61 5.25
N LEU A 57 17.66 1.30 5.43
CA LEU A 57 17.64 2.73 5.74
C LEU A 57 17.87 3.04 7.21
N LEU A 58 17.37 2.19 8.12
CA LEU A 58 17.42 2.47 9.56
C LEU A 58 17.53 1.18 10.42
N PRO A 59 18.64 0.43 10.28
CA PRO A 59 18.83 -0.87 10.94
C PRO A 59 18.82 -0.80 12.47
N GLN A 60 19.16 0.34 13.06
CA GLN A 60 19.07 0.51 14.52
C GLN A 60 17.62 0.51 15.03
N VAL A 61 16.66 0.90 14.18
CA VAL A 61 15.21 0.87 14.48
C VAL A 61 14.59 -0.44 14.01
N PHE A 62 14.91 -0.92 12.80
CA PHE A 62 14.33 -2.12 12.19
C PHE A 62 15.35 -3.25 12.10
N ASP A 63 15.24 -4.22 12.99
CA ASP A 63 16.16 -5.35 13.10
C ASP A 63 15.40 -6.68 13.22
N PRO A 64 15.39 -7.53 12.17
CA PRO A 64 14.67 -8.80 12.18
C PRO A 64 15.22 -9.84 13.18
N GLU A 65 16.43 -9.65 13.71
CA GLU A 65 17.02 -10.53 14.72
C GLU A 65 16.62 -10.12 16.15
N ARG A 66 16.22 -8.85 16.35
CA ARG A 66 15.82 -8.32 17.67
C ARG A 66 14.36 -8.63 18.00
N ARG A 67 14.04 -8.70 19.30
CA ARG A 67 12.67 -8.81 19.81
C ARG A 67 12.43 -7.76 20.91
N PRO A 68 11.53 -6.77 20.71
CA PRO A 68 10.82 -6.47 19.47
C PRO A 68 11.76 -6.08 18.32
N TRP A 69 11.35 -6.39 17.08
CA TRP A 69 12.15 -6.12 15.89
C TRP A 69 12.14 -4.63 15.49
N VAL A 70 11.17 -3.87 16.00
CA VAL A 70 11.06 -2.42 15.85
C VAL A 70 11.32 -1.73 17.19
N ASP A 71 12.29 -0.83 17.21
CA ASP A 71 12.65 0.02 18.34
C ASP A 71 12.50 1.49 17.94
N VAL A 72 11.35 2.09 18.27
CA VAL A 72 10.99 3.47 17.91
C VAL A 72 11.69 4.54 18.77
N ASP A 73 12.47 4.13 19.77
CA ASP A 73 13.27 5.03 20.60
C ASP A 73 14.73 5.13 20.12
N ALA A 74 15.15 4.25 19.19
CA ALA A 74 16.52 4.20 18.68
C ALA A 74 16.87 5.31 17.65
N ALA A 75 15.92 6.16 17.27
CA ALA A 75 16.15 7.30 16.36
C ALA A 75 15.09 8.40 16.54
N ASP A 76 15.36 9.58 15.98
CA ASP A 76 14.39 10.68 15.92
C ASP A 76 13.20 10.36 15.00
N ALA A 77 12.10 11.09 15.22
CA ALA A 77 10.84 10.84 14.52
C ALA A 77 10.94 11.01 13.00
N ASP A 78 11.77 11.95 12.52
CA ASP A 78 11.92 12.23 11.09
C ASP A 78 12.70 11.13 10.39
N ALA A 79 13.76 10.60 11.02
CA ALA A 79 14.50 9.45 10.54
C ALA A 79 13.58 8.21 10.43
N ILE A 80 12.79 7.96 11.48
CA ILE A 80 11.81 6.86 11.49
C ILE A 80 10.77 7.05 10.38
N ALA A 81 10.21 8.25 10.25
CA ALA A 81 9.26 8.57 9.19
C ALA A 81 9.83 8.32 7.79
N ARG A 82 11.06 8.78 7.50
CA ARG A 82 11.71 8.52 6.21
C ARG A 82 11.81 7.02 5.91
N ALA A 83 12.23 6.21 6.88
CA ALA A 83 12.35 4.77 6.72
C ALA A 83 10.98 4.08 6.55
N VAL A 84 9.97 4.50 7.31
CA VAL A 84 8.59 4.02 7.19
C VAL A 84 8.00 4.34 5.82
N LEU A 85 8.16 5.58 5.34
CA LEU A 85 7.65 6.05 4.04
C LEU A 85 8.35 5.43 2.82
N ALA A 86 9.55 4.88 3.03
CA ALA A 86 10.26 4.12 2.01
C ALA A 86 9.72 2.70 1.82
N CYS A 87 8.93 2.17 2.77
CA CYS A 87 8.27 0.87 2.59
C CYS A 87 7.34 0.92 1.36
N PRO A 88 7.59 0.14 0.30
CA PRO A 88 6.84 0.26 -0.94
C PRO A 88 5.44 -0.36 -0.87
N THR A 89 5.18 -1.22 0.12
CA THR A 89 3.93 -1.99 0.21
C THR A 89 2.94 -1.45 1.23
N GLY A 90 3.30 -0.38 1.95
CA GLY A 90 2.51 0.10 3.09
C GLY A 90 2.45 -0.91 4.25
N ALA A 91 3.40 -1.85 4.33
CA ALA A 91 3.53 -2.75 5.48
C ALA A 91 3.96 -2.01 6.76
N LEU A 92 4.70 -0.91 6.59
CA LEU A 92 4.97 0.06 7.64
C LEU A 92 4.26 1.37 7.30
N GLN A 93 3.50 1.90 8.25
CA GLN A 93 2.79 3.17 8.14
C GLN A 93 3.00 4.01 9.39
N LEU A 94 2.88 5.33 9.27
CA LEU A 94 2.86 6.19 10.45
C LEU A 94 1.47 6.15 11.09
N GLY A 95 1.42 5.82 12.38
CA GLY A 95 0.19 5.83 13.15
C GLY A 95 -0.12 7.22 13.71
N PRO A 96 -1.33 7.43 14.27
CA PRO A 96 -1.70 8.69 14.89
C PRO A 96 -0.76 9.03 16.07
N HIS A 97 -0.14 10.21 16.05
CA HIS A 97 0.72 10.68 17.14
C HIS A 97 0.50 12.18 17.40
N PRO A 98 0.40 12.65 18.66
CA PRO A 98 0.08 14.06 18.96
C PRO A 98 1.09 15.06 18.39
N THR A 99 2.38 14.72 18.51
CA THR A 99 3.51 15.57 18.11
C THR A 99 4.34 14.96 16.98
N GLY A 100 3.93 13.78 16.51
CA GLY A 100 4.74 12.97 15.60
C GLY A 100 4.45 13.29 14.14
N PRO A 101 5.33 12.83 13.24
CA PRO A 101 5.14 13.02 11.81
C PRO A 101 3.88 12.31 11.34
N ARG A 102 3.24 12.90 10.33
CA ARG A 102 2.11 12.29 9.63
C ARG A 102 2.58 11.79 8.28
N GLU A 103 1.99 10.69 7.84
CA GLU A 103 2.20 10.20 6.49
C GLU A 103 1.52 11.17 5.49
N PRO A 104 2.27 11.78 4.57
CA PRO A 104 1.67 12.64 3.55
C PRO A 104 0.90 11.78 2.54
N VAL A 105 -0.25 12.30 2.08
CA VAL A 105 -0.99 11.71 0.97
C VAL A 105 -0.44 12.31 -0.33
N PRO A 106 0.14 11.53 -1.26
CA PRO A 106 0.59 12.05 -2.54
C PRO A 106 -0.58 12.61 -3.36
N GLU A 107 -0.36 13.68 -4.12
CA GLU A 107 -1.41 14.33 -4.94
C GLU A 107 -1.88 13.47 -6.13
N GLY A 108 -1.06 12.51 -6.55
CA GLY A 108 -1.36 11.64 -7.69
C GLY A 108 -0.90 10.22 -7.45
N THR A 109 -1.39 9.33 -8.30
CA THR A 109 -1.10 7.89 -8.23
C THR A 109 -0.16 7.49 -9.35
N THR A 110 0.95 6.88 -8.94
CA THR A 110 1.94 6.27 -9.83
C THR A 110 1.92 4.77 -9.65
N VAL A 111 2.12 4.06 -10.76
CA VAL A 111 2.30 2.61 -10.77
C VAL A 111 3.65 2.30 -11.38
N THR A 112 4.50 1.61 -10.64
CA THR A 112 5.85 1.23 -11.08
C THR A 112 5.94 -0.27 -11.25
N THR A 113 6.15 -0.73 -12.48
CA THR A 113 6.31 -2.14 -12.79
C THR A 113 7.74 -2.58 -12.52
N VAL A 114 7.92 -3.57 -11.63
CA VAL A 114 9.22 -4.11 -11.28
C VAL A 114 9.55 -5.30 -12.18
N ARG A 115 10.79 -5.33 -12.70
CA ARG A 115 11.34 -6.48 -13.41
C ARG A 115 11.15 -7.76 -12.59
N ASN A 116 10.55 -8.78 -13.20
CA ASN A 116 10.27 -10.07 -12.57
C ASN A 116 9.46 -9.98 -11.25
N GLY A 117 8.78 -8.85 -11.01
CA GLY A 117 8.22 -8.50 -9.71
C GLY A 117 6.82 -7.88 -9.80
N PRO A 118 6.32 -7.37 -8.66
CA PRO A 118 5.00 -6.75 -8.57
C PRO A 118 4.93 -5.39 -9.29
N ASP A 119 3.72 -4.86 -9.37
CA ASP A 119 3.50 -3.43 -9.59
C ASP A 119 3.40 -2.73 -8.23
N PHE A 120 4.22 -1.72 -8.00
CA PHE A 120 4.10 -0.86 -6.82
C PHE A 120 3.20 0.32 -7.13
N VAL A 121 2.13 0.47 -6.35
CA VAL A 121 1.23 1.62 -6.39
C VAL A 121 1.69 2.61 -5.32
N ARG A 122 1.86 3.88 -5.71
CA ARG A 122 2.17 4.98 -4.79
C ARG A 122 1.29 6.20 -5.08
N GLY A 123 0.47 6.59 -4.11
CA GLY A 123 -0.60 7.56 -4.23
C GLY A 123 -1.97 6.95 -3.89
N PRO A 124 -3.00 7.77 -3.64
CA PRO A 124 -4.33 7.31 -3.24
C PRO A 124 -4.93 6.38 -4.29
N ALA A 125 -5.25 5.15 -3.90
CA ALA A 125 -5.83 4.15 -4.78
C ALA A 125 -6.77 3.20 -4.06
N GLU A 126 -7.82 2.81 -4.77
CA GLU A 126 -8.76 1.78 -4.36
C GLU A 126 -8.55 0.53 -5.22
N VAL A 127 -8.57 -0.62 -4.57
CA VAL A 127 -8.66 -1.93 -5.19
C VAL A 127 -10.07 -2.45 -4.94
N ARG A 128 -10.79 -2.79 -6.01
CA ARG A 128 -12.17 -3.26 -5.95
C ARG A 128 -12.30 -4.65 -6.59
N ASP A 129 -13.27 -5.42 -6.13
CA ASP A 129 -13.66 -6.67 -6.76
C ASP A 129 -14.53 -6.44 -8.01
N ALA A 130 -14.89 -7.52 -8.71
CA ALA A 130 -15.69 -7.45 -9.93
C ALA A 130 -17.13 -6.94 -9.72
N SER A 131 -17.64 -6.97 -8.48
CA SER A 131 -18.95 -6.39 -8.11
C SER A 131 -18.86 -4.90 -7.74
N GLY A 132 -17.66 -4.34 -7.68
CA GLY A 132 -17.39 -2.98 -7.22
C GLY A 132 -17.13 -2.88 -5.71
N GLY A 133 -17.13 -4.00 -4.98
CA GLY A 133 -16.85 -4.04 -3.54
C GLY A 133 -15.41 -3.62 -3.24
N LEU A 134 -15.21 -2.78 -2.22
CA LEU A 134 -13.88 -2.33 -1.82
C LEU A 134 -13.08 -3.48 -1.18
N ILE A 135 -11.95 -3.83 -1.78
CA ILE A 135 -10.97 -4.77 -1.22
C ILE A 135 -9.99 -4.02 -0.31
N ARG A 136 -9.47 -2.88 -0.78
CA ARG A 136 -8.53 -2.03 -0.02
C ARG A 136 -8.49 -0.62 -0.59
N GLU A 137 -8.40 0.36 0.29
CA GLU A 137 -8.02 1.73 -0.04
C GLU A 137 -6.72 2.04 0.71
N ASP A 138 -5.69 2.49 0.00
CA ASP A 138 -4.40 2.85 0.60
C ASP A 138 -3.58 3.77 -0.33
N THR A 139 -2.47 4.32 0.18
CA THR A 139 -1.53 5.11 -0.62
C THR A 139 -0.32 4.30 -1.11
N ARG A 140 -0.08 3.11 -0.54
CA ARG A 140 1.06 2.24 -0.89
C ARG A 140 0.65 0.77 -0.93
N MET A 141 0.81 0.12 -2.08
CA MET A 141 0.44 -1.28 -2.29
C MET A 141 1.38 -1.97 -3.26
N ALA A 142 1.51 -3.30 -3.13
CA ALA A 142 2.16 -4.15 -4.13
C ALA A 142 1.13 -5.08 -4.76
N LEU A 143 0.87 -4.92 -6.05
CA LEU A 143 -0.06 -5.76 -6.80
C LEU A 143 0.67 -6.94 -7.43
N CYS A 144 0.04 -8.10 -7.40
CA CYS A 144 0.58 -9.30 -8.01
C CYS A 144 0.49 -9.21 -9.53
N ARG A 145 1.61 -9.51 -10.19
CA ARG A 145 1.70 -9.54 -11.65
C ARG A 145 2.00 -10.93 -12.21
N CYS A 146 2.45 -11.87 -11.37
CA CYS A 146 2.78 -13.22 -11.80
C CYS A 146 1.58 -14.17 -11.83
N GLY A 147 0.43 -13.78 -11.26
CA GLY A 147 -0.78 -14.61 -11.20
C GLY A 147 -0.69 -15.82 -10.28
N LYS A 148 0.26 -15.84 -9.34
CA LYS A 148 0.53 -17.00 -8.45
C LYS A 148 0.46 -16.67 -6.96
N SER A 149 0.09 -15.43 -6.60
CA SER A 149 -0.07 -15.05 -5.20
C SER A 149 -1.21 -15.83 -4.54
N ALA A 150 -1.03 -16.23 -3.30
CA ALA A 150 -2.11 -16.75 -2.45
C ALA A 150 -2.99 -15.61 -1.90
N HIS A 151 -2.52 -14.35 -1.99
CA HIS A 151 -3.19 -13.15 -1.49
C HIS A 151 -3.66 -12.23 -2.63
N MET A 152 -4.05 -12.79 -3.77
CA MET A 152 -4.55 -12.02 -4.91
C MET A 152 -5.61 -11.00 -4.46
N PRO A 153 -5.58 -9.75 -4.95
CA PRO A 153 -4.71 -9.23 -6.03
C PRO A 153 -3.33 -8.73 -5.56
N PHE A 154 -2.96 -8.90 -4.29
CA PHE A 154 -1.71 -8.37 -3.73
C PHE A 154 -0.54 -9.35 -3.90
N CYS A 155 0.67 -8.81 -3.94
CA CYS A 155 1.90 -9.60 -4.02
C CYS A 155 2.29 -10.19 -2.66
N ASP A 156 2.67 -11.46 -2.65
CA ASP A 156 3.13 -12.24 -1.48
C ASP A 156 4.52 -12.89 -1.72
N ASN A 157 5.26 -12.44 -2.74
CA ASN A 157 6.50 -13.02 -3.26
C ASN A 157 6.41 -14.34 -4.03
N ALA A 158 5.23 -14.88 -4.36
CA ALA A 158 5.13 -16.10 -5.17
C ALA A 158 5.91 -16.05 -6.49
N HIS A 159 6.07 -14.85 -7.08
CA HIS A 159 6.87 -14.60 -8.30
C HIS A 159 8.32 -15.11 -8.22
N ARG A 160 8.92 -15.15 -7.01
CA ARG A 160 10.29 -15.63 -6.81
C ARG A 160 10.37 -17.15 -6.98
N ALA A 161 9.47 -17.86 -6.32
CA ALA A 161 9.40 -19.33 -6.37
C ALA A 161 9.03 -19.82 -7.77
N THR A 162 8.13 -19.11 -8.45
CA THR A 162 7.67 -19.45 -9.81
C THR A 162 8.58 -18.92 -10.92
N ARG A 163 9.67 -18.23 -10.58
CA ARG A 163 10.65 -17.66 -11.52
C ARG A 163 9.98 -16.83 -12.60
N PHE A 164 9.01 -16.01 -12.21
CA PHE A 164 8.32 -15.11 -13.12
C PHE A 164 9.33 -14.26 -13.89
N ARG A 165 9.18 -14.21 -15.22
CA ARG A 165 10.07 -13.46 -16.11
C ARG A 165 9.29 -12.43 -16.87
N ASP A 166 9.62 -11.19 -16.62
CA ASP A 166 9.08 -10.07 -17.36
C ASP A 166 10.00 -8.86 -17.19
N PRO A 167 10.30 -8.14 -18.29
CA PRO A 167 11.26 -7.03 -18.26
C PRO A 167 10.82 -5.87 -17.36
N GLY A 168 9.53 -5.74 -17.06
CA GLY A 168 8.95 -4.62 -16.33
C GLY A 168 8.96 -3.33 -17.14
N ALA A 169 8.88 -3.44 -18.46
CA ALA A 169 8.92 -2.32 -19.38
C ALA A 169 7.93 -2.53 -20.52
N PHE A 170 7.32 -1.44 -20.99
CA PHE A 170 6.57 -1.46 -22.23
C PHE A 170 7.56 -1.68 -23.39
N PRO A 171 7.34 -2.68 -24.25
CA PRO A 171 8.25 -2.94 -25.36
C PRO A 171 8.28 -1.71 -26.29
N ALA A 172 9.48 -1.31 -26.72
CA ALA A 172 9.60 -0.36 -27.81
C ALA A 172 8.89 -0.91 -29.05
N PRO A 173 8.23 -0.07 -29.87
CA PRO A 173 7.73 -0.52 -31.15
C PRO A 173 8.89 -1.14 -31.96
N PRO A 174 8.62 -2.15 -32.80
CA PRO A 174 9.66 -2.71 -33.67
C PRO A 174 10.27 -1.58 -34.51
N ALA A 175 11.59 -1.62 -34.72
CA ALA A 175 12.24 -0.70 -35.64
C ALA A 175 11.57 -0.84 -37.01
N ALA A 176 11.25 0.27 -37.66
CA ALA A 176 10.72 0.23 -39.01
C ALA A 176 11.78 -0.39 -39.93
N ASP A 177 11.41 -1.43 -40.66
CA ASP A 177 12.27 -2.01 -41.70
C ASP A 177 12.61 -0.90 -42.71
N SER A 178 13.91 -0.66 -42.91
CA SER A 178 14.47 0.39 -43.78
C SER A 178 14.68 -0.11 -45.21
#